data_AF-A0A2V9KMC5-F1
#
_entry.id   AF-A0A2V9KMC5-F1
#
_cell.length_a   1.000
_cell.length_b   1.000
_cell.length_c   1.000
_cell.angle_alpha   90.00
_cell.angle_beta   90.00
_cell.angle_gamma   90.00
#
_symmetry.space_group_name_H-M   'P 1'
#
loop_
_entity.id
_entity.type
_entity.pdbx_description
1 polymer ?
#
loop_
_entity_poly.entity_id
_entity_poly.type
_entity_poly.pdbx_seq_one_letter_code
_entity_poly.pdbx_strand_id
1 'polypeptide(L)'
;ENFSGPVNIGAPHPVTNGEMMGAFREVCGVPVGLPTARWMLEVGAFVLRTETELVIKSRRVTPQRLIESGFTFQFPRLRQALKDLQNNTLGKWNIR
;
A
#
# COMPACT_ATOMS: atom_id res chain seq x y z
N GLU A 1 -17.44 8.43 -23.15
CA GLU A 1 -16.97 7.03 -23.25
C GLU A 1 -17.47 6.26 -22.05
N ASN A 2 -18.21 5.17 -22.26
CA ASN A 2 -18.80 4.39 -21.16
C ASN A 2 -17.84 3.26 -20.76
N PHE A 3 -17.23 3.38 -19.59
CA PHE A 3 -16.51 2.27 -18.97
C PHE A 3 -17.52 1.21 -18.51
N SER A 4 -17.44 -0.01 -19.06
CA SER A 4 -18.36 -1.10 -18.72
C SER A 4 -17.63 -2.38 -18.29
N GLY A 5 -18.19 -3.05 -17.28
CA GLY A 5 -17.62 -4.24 -16.67
C GLY A 5 -16.59 -3.96 -15.56
N PRO A 6 -16.04 -5.01 -14.94
CA PRO A 6 -15.15 -4.88 -13.79
C PRO A 6 -13.84 -4.16 -14.16
N VAL A 7 -13.33 -3.37 -13.22
CA VAL A 7 -12.07 -2.64 -13.33
C VAL A 7 -11.22 -2.93 -12.11
N ASN A 8 -9.97 -3.30 -12.39
CA ASN A 8 -8.95 -3.50 -11.39
C ASN A 8 -8.41 -2.14 -10.90
N ILE A 9 -8.60 -1.84 -9.61
CA ILE A 9 -8.06 -0.64 -8.98
C ILE A 9 -6.74 -1.00 -8.30
N GLY A 10 -5.64 -0.46 -8.82
CA GLY A 10 -4.28 -0.67 -8.32
C GLY A 10 -3.31 0.31 -8.98
N ALA A 11 -2.17 0.57 -8.35
CA ALA A 11 -1.13 1.36 -8.97
C ALA A 11 -0.50 0.59 -10.16
N PRO A 12 -0.06 1.27 -11.24
CA PRO A 12 0.51 0.62 -12.43
C PRO A 12 1.83 -0.11 -12.14
N HIS A 13 2.48 0.18 -11.01
CA HIS A 13 3.73 -0.45 -10.58
C HIS A 13 3.52 -1.16 -9.23
N PRO A 14 3.00 -2.41 -9.22
CA PRO A 14 2.81 -3.17 -8.00
C PRO A 14 4.17 -3.49 -7.35
N VAL A 15 4.24 -3.34 -6.03
CA VAL A 15 5.42 -3.68 -5.23
C VAL A 15 5.11 -4.83 -4.30
N THR A 16 6.15 -5.54 -3.86
CA THR A 16 6.04 -6.55 -2.79
C THR A 16 5.80 -5.88 -1.44
N ASN A 17 5.27 -6.65 -0.48
CA ASN A 17 5.10 -6.17 0.89
C ASN A 17 6.44 -5.71 1.51
N GLY A 18 7.53 -6.41 1.20
CA GLY A 18 8.87 -6.04 1.68
C GLY A 18 9.33 -4.67 1.16
N GLU A 19 9.14 -4.41 -0.13
CA GLU A 19 9.44 -3.10 -0.74
C GLU A 19 8.54 -2.00 -0.19
N MET A 20 7.25 -2.30 0.03
CA MET A 20 6.32 -1.34 0.62
C MET A 20 6.74 -0.94 2.03
N MET A 21 7.01 -1.93 2.89
CA MET A 21 7.43 -1.70 4.27
C MET A 21 8.83 -1.07 4.36
N GLY A 22 9.72 -1.34 3.40
CA GLY A 22 11.00 -0.66 3.26
C GLY A 22 10.81 0.83 2.96
N ALA A 23 10.02 1.16 1.93
CA ALA A 23 9.74 2.54 1.56
C ALA A 23 9.01 3.33 2.66
N PHE A 24 8.07 2.69 3.36
CA PHE A 24 7.37 3.30 4.50
C PHE A 24 8.32 3.66 5.63
N ARG A 25 9.20 2.73 6.04
CA ARG A 25 10.21 2.96 7.07
C ARG A 25 11.17 4.09 6.73
N GLU A 26 11.62 4.13 5.48
CA GLU A 26 12.50 5.20 4.98
C GLU A 26 11.83 6.57 5.08
N VAL A 27 10.57 6.68 4.65
CA VAL A 27 9.80 7.93 4.72
C VAL A 27 9.55 8.34 6.17
N CYS A 28 9.15 7.41 7.04
CA CYS A 28 8.88 7.68 8.46
C CYS A 28 10.14 7.82 9.34
N GLY A 29 11.34 7.66 8.80
CA GLY A 29 12.59 7.75 9.57
C GLY A 29 12.79 6.62 10.59
N VAL A 30 12.21 5.44 10.36
CA VAL A 30 12.30 4.27 11.26
C VAL A 30 13.41 3.33 10.77
N PRO A 31 14.60 3.30 11.41
CA PRO A 31 15.76 2.56 10.89
C PRO A 31 15.64 1.04 11.03
N VAL A 32 14.89 0.55 12.03
CA VAL A 32 14.74 -0.88 12.31
C VAL A 32 13.30 -1.31 12.05
N GLY A 33 13.12 -2.21 11.07
CA GLY A 33 11.84 -2.89 10.88
C GLY A 33 11.89 -4.25 11.55
N LEU A 34 10.92 -4.55 12.42
CA LEU A 34 10.73 -5.92 12.86
C LEU A 34 10.46 -6.77 11.62
N PRO A 35 11.26 -7.82 11.33
CA PRO A 35 10.95 -8.72 10.22
C PRO A 35 9.56 -9.25 10.46
N THR A 36 8.65 -9.21 9.47
CA THR A 36 7.29 -9.75 9.59
C THR A 36 7.37 -11.27 9.68
N ALA A 37 7.84 -11.76 10.82
CA ALA A 37 8.03 -13.17 11.08
C ALA A 37 6.65 -13.81 11.14
N ARG A 38 6.55 -15.00 10.56
CA ARG A 38 5.29 -15.73 10.42
C ARG A 38 4.53 -15.88 11.75
N TRP A 39 5.26 -16.08 12.85
CA TRP A 39 4.69 -16.16 14.19
C TRP A 39 4.05 -14.85 14.68
N MET A 40 4.53 -13.67 14.26
CA MET A 40 3.89 -12.39 14.59
C MET A 40 2.57 -12.20 13.84
N LEU A 41 2.44 -12.73 12.63
CA LEU A 41 1.17 -12.75 11.91
C LEU A 41 0.16 -13.67 12.59
N GLU A 42 0.61 -14.81 13.12
CA GLU A 42 -0.23 -15.75 13.90
C GLU A 42 -0.70 -15.10 15.21
N VAL A 43 0.19 -14.43 15.93
CA VAL A 43 -0.16 -13.67 17.15
C VAL A 43 -1.09 -12.50 16.82
N GLY A 44 -0.81 -11.75 15.75
CA GLY A 44 -1.64 -10.64 15.30
C GLY A 44 -3.05 -11.10 14.88
N ALA A 45 -3.15 -12.22 14.15
CA ALA A 45 -4.43 -12.82 13.76
C ALA A 45 -5.24 -13.29 14.99
N PHE A 46 -4.56 -13.90 15.96
CA PHE A 46 -5.17 -14.33 17.21
C PHE A 46 -5.67 -13.15 18.06
N VAL A 47 -4.89 -12.07 18.15
CA VAL A 47 -5.21 -10.86 18.92
C VAL A 47 -6.30 -10.04 18.23
N LEU A 48 -6.26 -9.89 16.91
CA LEU A 48 -7.17 -9.01 16.17
C LEU A 48 -8.54 -9.64 15.89
N ARG A 49 -8.70 -10.98 15.96
CA ARG A 49 -9.97 -11.71 15.71
C ARG A 49 -10.72 -11.33 14.42
N THR A 50 -10.12 -10.55 13.54
CA THR A 50 -10.66 -10.11 12.25
C THR A 50 -10.25 -11.09 11.17
N GLU A 51 -11.25 -11.64 10.47
CA GLU A 51 -11.19 -12.58 9.35
C GLU A 51 -9.84 -12.60 8.61
N THR A 52 -9.08 -13.65 8.92
CA THR A 52 -7.71 -13.92 8.43
C THR A 52 -7.60 -14.12 6.92
N GLU A 53 -8.71 -14.14 6.17
CA GLU A 53 -8.67 -14.37 4.72
C GLU A 53 -8.25 -13.13 3.91
N LEU A 54 -8.60 -11.92 4.36
CA LEU A 54 -8.31 -10.68 3.63
C LEU A 54 -6.87 -10.20 3.81
N VAL A 55 -6.28 -10.43 4.98
CA VAL A 55 -4.91 -9.98 5.31
C VAL A 55 -3.84 -10.84 4.63
N ILE A 56 -4.13 -12.12 4.37
CA ILE A 56 -3.12 -13.10 3.88
C ILE A 56 -3.04 -13.18 2.35
N LYS A 57 -4.04 -12.68 1.61
CA LYS A 57 -4.01 -12.67 0.12
C LYS A 57 -3.78 -11.28 -0.46
N SER A 58 -2.51 -10.91 -0.62
CA SER A 58 -2.12 -9.85 -1.54
C SER A 58 -2.15 -10.40 -2.98
N ARG A 59 -3.05 -9.89 -3.83
CA ARG A 59 -3.04 -10.17 -5.27
C ARG A 59 -2.36 -9.01 -5.99
N ARG A 60 -1.44 -9.33 -6.90
CA ARG A 60 -0.91 -8.35 -7.86
C ARG A 60 -2.03 -8.01 -8.85
N VAL A 61 -2.61 -6.83 -8.67
CA VAL A 61 -3.70 -6.34 -9.51
C VAL A 61 -3.11 -5.30 -10.47
N THR A 62 -2.96 -5.67 -11.74
CA THR A 62 -2.52 -4.75 -12.78
C THR A 62 -3.75 -4.01 -13.34
N PRO A 63 -3.78 -2.67 -13.28
CA PRO A 63 -4.93 -1.85 -13.71
C PRO A 63 -4.95 -1.67 -15.23
N GLN A 64 -4.90 -2.77 -16.00
CA GLN A 64 -4.70 -2.73 -17.45
C GLN A 64 -5.73 -1.85 -18.17
N ARG A 65 -7.02 -2.00 -17.84
CA ARG A 65 -8.09 -1.18 -18.42
C ARG A 65 -7.91 0.32 -18.12
N LEU A 66 -7.47 0.68 -16.91
CA LEU A 66 -7.23 2.09 -16.57
C LEU A 66 -6.07 2.66 -17.39
N ILE A 67 -5.00 1.89 -17.58
CA ILE A 67 -3.86 2.29 -18.42
C ILE A 67 -4.32 2.49 -19.88
N GLU A 68 -5.05 1.52 -20.43
CA GLU A 68 -5.58 1.57 -21.81
C GLU A 68 -6.57 2.72 -22.03
N SER A 69 -7.27 3.13 -20.98
CA SER A 69 -8.21 4.26 -21.02
C SER A 69 -7.56 5.65 -21.01
N GLY A 70 -6.22 5.72 -20.88
CA GLY A 70 -5.51 6.99 -20.72
C GLY A 70 -5.69 7.62 -19.33
N PHE A 71 -6.13 6.86 -18.33
CA PHE A 71 -6.26 7.36 -16.96
C PHE A 71 -4.90 7.82 -16.43
N THR A 72 -4.82 9.07 -15.99
CA THR A 72 -3.60 9.65 -15.44
C THR A 72 -3.55 9.44 -13.93
N PHE A 73 -2.67 8.54 -13.49
CA PHE A 73 -2.43 8.30 -12.07
C PHE A 73 -1.68 9.48 -11.44
N GLN A 74 -2.26 10.10 -10.41
CA GLN A 74 -1.58 11.15 -9.64
C GLN A 74 -0.33 10.64 -8.91
N PHE A 75 -0.40 9.40 -8.41
CA PHE A 75 0.70 8.73 -7.72
C PHE A 75 1.00 7.36 -8.34
N PRO A 76 1.72 7.31 -9.47
CA PRO A 76 2.03 6.07 -10.15
C PRO A 76 3.05 5.21 -9.37
N ARG A 77 3.84 5.83 -8.47
CA ARG A 77 4.89 5.16 -7.68
C ARG A 77 4.63 5.34 -6.18
N LEU A 78 4.82 4.24 -5.44
CA LEU A 78 4.61 4.20 -3.99
C LEU A 78 5.38 5.30 -3.23
N ARG A 79 6.66 5.52 -3.57
CA ARG A 79 7.51 6.50 -2.88
C ARG A 79 6.96 7.94 -2.97
N GLN A 80 6.35 8.29 -4.10
CA GLN A 80 5.74 9.61 -4.28
C GLN A 80 4.50 9.76 -3.41
N ALA A 81 3.64 8.73 -3.39
CA ALA A 81 2.44 8.69 -2.54
C ALA A 81 2.80 8.81 -1.05
N LEU A 82 3.81 8.08 -0.60
CA LEU A 82 4.23 8.09 0.81
C LEU A 82 4.79 9.44 1.25
N LYS A 83 5.59 10.10 0.40
CA LYS A 83 6.11 11.44 0.69
C LYS A 83 4.99 12.49 0.75
N ASP A 84 4.03 12.43 -0.18
CA ASP A 84 2.86 13.31 -0.14
C ASP A 84 2.05 13.09 1.14
N LEU A 85 1.78 11.84 1.49
CA LEU A 85 1.07 11.49 2.71
C LEU A 85 1.80 11.99 3.96
N GLN A 86 3.13 11.85 4.03
CA GLN A 86 3.93 12.38 5.12
C GLN A 86 3.78 13.91 5.24
N ASN A 87 3.92 14.63 4.13
CA ASN A 87 3.82 16.09 4.11
C ASN A 87 2.41 16.57 4.48
N ASN A 88 1.37 15.93 3.95
CA ASN A 88 -0.03 16.30 4.19
C ASN A 88 -0.55 15.85 5.57
N THR A 89 -0.03 14.74 6.12
CA THR A 89 -0.46 14.24 7.42
C THR A 89 0.31 14.92 8.55
N LEU A 90 1.63 15.05 8.47
CA LEU A 90 2.41 15.77 9.49
C LEU A 90 2.17 17.28 9.46
N GLY A 91 1.80 17.85 8.30
CA GLY A 91 1.36 19.24 8.21
C GLY A 91 0.00 19.50 8.87
N LYS A 92 -0.87 18.47 8.98
CA LYS A 92 -2.21 18.58 9.60
C LYS A 92 -2.21 18.18 11.08
N TRP A 93 -1.35 17.25 11.48
CA TRP A 93 -1.16 16.84 12.86
C TRP A 93 0.18 17.41 13.34
N ASN A 94 0.15 18.63 13.89
CA ASN A 94 1.30 19.28 14.52
C ASN A 94 1.73 18.52 15.79
N ILE A 95 2.31 17.34 15.61
CA ILE A 95 2.96 16.56 16.68
C ILE A 95 4.43 16.97 16.63
N ARG A 96 4.79 17.95 17.47
CA ARG A 96 6.18 18.17 17.90
C ARG A 96 6.54 17.15 18.98
#